data_AF-A0A160FQK1-F1
#
_entry.id   AF-A0A160FQK1-F1
#
_cell.length_a   1.000
_cell.length_b   1.000
_cell.length_c   1.000
_cell.angle_alpha   90.00
_cell.angle_beta   90.00
_cell.angle_gamma   90.00
#
_symmetry.space_group_name_H-M   'P 1'
#
loop_
_entity.id
_entity.type
_entity.pdbx_description
1 polymer ?
#
loop_
_entity_poly.entity_id
_entity_poly.type
_entity_poly.pdbx_seq_one_letter_code
_entity_poly.pdbx_strand_id
1 'polypeptide(L)'
;MLISPPFLPAAGLTSADATATDPMMDEVDKYELAHGIYPIAFDRRWHTGVHLYPDNQNLEVRAIADGEVVTYRVSQKPVSDGGKKNDGTPELNSNNGFVLLKHTAETGEGRTLTFYSLYMHLMDLDEQNSRGIGHVSAHPLRYDPPAWLQCPSGAPVAGGNLKVRRKDILGYAGKCHNVSQLHFEIFMTKADFDAYFSHTQLGHEPVVTSATTDVWGRTYYVIPAHQQFLAQPPATDAHHKLHGIEFPLQSTGQNAGSLYVEMCFHKNGKYTRVWQDAGNGQRDLLTDTPIYEPKYDWDLFKRAKALYATCPSDGYELLRFGRILSTPATLADPSHSTAALGAQQSGPMQANPRATWVRVAFARGQEGYIDISPDTILKVSDADFPFFMGWKKISEGNSLFRSDGLCDFEQLRTLLGDATNHQNMQEQSAHEEYQKEEALVRYVRTTPGVRDMLRGFVCEAPSEWDGSNNDARYAKLKTAGEFYYGNTAGYTKFMETLKLFQFWDRTGLAAGQKLWFFHPLHFIRHFRKCG
;
A
#
# COMPACT_ATOMS: atom_id res chain seq x y z
N MET A 1 -3.71 -13.95 1.51
CA MET A 1 -3.70 -13.36 2.86
C MET A 1 -5.08 -12.87 3.25
N LEU A 2 -5.63 -13.43 4.33
CA LEU A 2 -6.89 -12.97 4.90
C LEU A 2 -6.64 -11.74 5.79
N ILE A 3 -6.85 -10.54 5.23
CA ILE A 3 -6.76 -9.27 5.95
C ILE A 3 -8.00 -8.40 5.69
N SER A 4 -8.47 -7.70 6.72
CA SER A 4 -9.62 -6.80 6.72
C SER A 4 -9.23 -5.39 7.17
N PRO A 5 -9.99 -4.36 6.80
CA PRO A 5 -9.82 -3.01 7.32
C PRO A 5 -10.07 -2.95 8.84
N PRO A 6 -9.51 -1.95 9.55
CA PRO A 6 -9.71 -1.76 10.99
C PRO A 6 -11.13 -1.32 11.33
N PHE A 7 -11.88 -0.83 10.35
CA PHE A 7 -13.32 -0.54 10.43
C PHE A 7 -14.03 -1.33 9.34
N LEU A 8 -15.11 -2.03 9.67
CA LEU A 8 -15.93 -2.73 8.68
C LEU A 8 -17.04 -1.80 8.20
N PRO A 9 -17.02 -1.36 6.94
CA PRO A 9 -18.12 -0.57 6.39
C PRO A 9 -19.37 -1.47 6.22
N ALA A 10 -20.48 -0.87 5.77
CA ALA A 10 -21.72 -1.61 5.53
C ALA A 10 -21.51 -2.85 4.65
N ALA A 11 -22.25 -3.94 4.92
CA ALA A 11 -22.16 -5.15 4.12
C ALA A 11 -22.77 -4.95 2.72
N GLY A 12 -22.28 -5.72 1.74
CA GLY A 12 -22.85 -5.74 0.39
C GLY A 12 -22.52 -4.51 -0.47
N LEU A 13 -21.45 -3.78 -0.15
CA LEU A 13 -20.98 -2.68 -1.00
C LEU A 13 -20.69 -3.17 -2.41
N THR A 14 -21.24 -2.45 -3.38
CA THR A 14 -21.00 -2.66 -4.80
C THR A 14 -20.51 -1.35 -5.40
N SER A 15 -19.80 -1.44 -6.52
CA SER A 15 -19.40 -0.28 -7.30
C SER A 15 -20.07 -0.33 -8.67
N ALA A 16 -20.54 0.83 -9.13
CA ALA A 16 -21.02 1.02 -10.49
C ALA A 16 -19.86 1.01 -11.52
N ASP A 17 -18.63 1.29 -11.07
CA ASP A 17 -17.43 1.11 -11.87
C ASP A 17 -17.13 -0.40 -11.99
N ALA A 18 -17.24 -0.92 -13.21
CA ALA A 18 -16.95 -2.32 -13.53
C ALA A 18 -15.49 -2.72 -13.26
N THR A 19 -14.59 -1.74 -13.15
CA THR A 19 -13.15 -1.91 -12.92
C THR A 19 -12.75 -1.82 -11.44
N ALA A 20 -13.66 -1.42 -10.56
CA ALA A 20 -13.42 -1.37 -9.12
C ALA A 20 -13.34 -2.78 -8.53
N THR A 21 -12.15 -3.15 -8.06
CA THR A 21 -11.87 -4.51 -7.58
C THR A 21 -12.07 -4.69 -6.07
N ASP A 22 -12.16 -3.60 -5.29
CA ASP A 22 -12.31 -3.68 -3.83
C ASP A 22 -13.20 -2.55 -3.25
N PRO A 23 -14.52 -2.57 -3.50
CA PRO A 23 -15.44 -1.54 -3.02
C PRO A 23 -15.45 -1.35 -1.50
N MET A 24 -15.08 -2.38 -0.73
CA MET A 24 -14.96 -2.27 0.73
C MET A 24 -13.81 -1.32 1.11
N MET A 25 -12.65 -1.45 0.47
CA MET A 25 -11.53 -0.53 0.73
C MET A 25 -11.80 0.87 0.17
N ASP A 26 -12.57 0.97 -0.93
CA ASP A 26 -12.97 2.29 -1.48
C ASP A 26 -13.82 3.09 -0.47
N GLU A 27 -14.69 2.43 0.29
CA GLU A 27 -15.40 3.08 1.39
C GLU A 27 -14.51 3.39 2.59
N VAL A 28 -13.58 2.48 2.95
CA VAL A 28 -12.68 2.69 4.09
C VAL A 28 -11.69 3.83 3.85
N ASP A 29 -11.26 4.04 2.61
CA ASP A 29 -10.38 5.15 2.25
C ASP A 29 -11.02 6.52 2.57
N LYS A 30 -12.35 6.61 2.59
CA LYS A 30 -13.08 7.84 2.97
C LYS A 30 -12.98 8.15 4.46
N TYR A 31 -12.63 7.16 5.29
CA TYR A 31 -12.43 7.35 6.73
C TYR A 31 -11.09 8.01 7.04
N GLU A 32 -10.15 8.05 6.09
CA GLU A 32 -8.86 8.70 6.28
C GLU A 32 -9.01 10.22 6.37
N LEU A 33 -8.60 10.78 7.50
CA LEU A 33 -8.70 12.21 7.76
C LEU A 33 -7.68 13.00 6.93
N ALA A 34 -7.97 14.27 6.70
CA ALA A 34 -7.08 15.20 5.99
C ALA A 34 -6.03 15.85 6.91
N HIS A 35 -5.80 15.28 8.09
CA HIS A 35 -4.76 15.63 9.06
C HIS A 35 -4.13 14.35 9.60
N GLY A 36 -2.84 14.40 9.98
CA GLY A 36 -2.07 13.18 10.25
C GLY A 36 -1.91 12.33 8.99
N ILE A 37 -1.30 12.92 7.96
CA ILE A 37 -1.14 12.32 6.64
C ILE A 37 0.16 11.53 6.62
N TYR A 38 0.10 10.25 6.26
CA TYR A 38 1.31 9.45 6.09
C TYR A 38 2.15 9.93 4.88
N PRO A 39 3.50 9.97 4.95
CA PRO A 39 4.35 9.72 6.11
C PRO A 39 4.78 11.01 6.85
N ILE A 40 4.08 12.13 6.65
CA ILE A 40 4.54 13.49 7.02
C ILE A 40 3.56 14.16 7.97
N ALA A 41 4.01 14.40 9.21
CA ALA A 41 3.25 15.15 10.20
C ALA A 41 3.21 16.65 9.86
N PHE A 42 2.30 17.38 10.51
CA PHE A 42 2.13 18.82 10.28
C PHE A 42 3.39 19.63 10.62
N ASP A 43 4.21 19.14 11.55
CA ASP A 43 5.49 19.71 11.97
C ASP A 43 6.68 19.17 11.14
N ARG A 44 6.39 18.56 9.98
CA ARG A 44 7.34 17.97 9.03
C ARG A 44 8.06 16.71 9.52
N ARG A 45 7.75 16.19 10.70
CA ARG A 45 8.35 14.93 11.19
C ARG A 45 7.69 13.71 10.58
N TRP A 46 8.25 12.55 10.85
CA TRP A 46 7.63 11.27 10.53
C TRP A 46 6.24 11.15 11.15
N HIS A 47 5.25 10.85 10.31
CA HIS A 47 3.92 10.40 10.71
C HIS A 47 3.72 8.98 10.20
N THR A 48 3.99 8.01 11.06
CA THR A 48 4.17 6.59 10.70
C THR A 48 2.85 5.80 10.53
N GLY A 49 1.72 6.50 10.58
CA GLY A 49 0.39 5.94 10.42
C GLY A 49 -0.57 6.91 9.73
N VAL A 50 -1.86 6.63 9.88
CA VAL A 50 -2.95 7.49 9.42
C VAL A 50 -3.96 7.71 10.54
N HIS A 51 -4.66 8.83 10.49
CA HIS A 51 -5.85 9.04 11.31
C HIS A 51 -7.10 8.60 10.58
N LEU A 52 -7.90 7.76 11.22
CA LEU A 52 -9.16 7.24 10.69
C LEU A 52 -10.32 7.67 11.57
N TYR A 53 -11.41 8.14 10.96
CA TYR A 53 -12.64 8.44 11.67
C TYR A 53 -13.88 8.21 10.78
N PRO A 54 -14.62 7.11 10.99
CA PRO A 54 -15.84 6.83 10.23
C PRO A 54 -17.00 7.74 10.67
N ASP A 55 -17.95 8.01 9.77
CA ASP A 55 -19.15 8.81 10.06
C ASP A 55 -19.97 8.24 11.22
N ASN A 56 -20.09 6.91 11.29
CA ASN A 56 -20.67 6.23 12.44
C ASN A 56 -19.62 6.09 13.55
N GLN A 57 -19.69 6.99 14.53
CA GLN A 57 -18.76 7.06 15.66
C GLN A 57 -18.84 5.87 16.63
N ASN A 58 -19.88 5.04 16.51
CA ASN A 58 -20.05 3.82 17.31
C ASN A 58 -19.52 2.58 16.57
N LEU A 59 -18.91 2.76 15.40
CA LEU A 59 -18.33 1.66 14.65
C LEU A 59 -17.12 1.08 15.40
N GLU A 60 -17.07 -0.24 15.48
CA GLU A 60 -16.04 -0.92 16.26
C GLU A 60 -14.71 -0.95 15.52
N VAL A 61 -13.63 -0.68 16.25
CA VAL A 61 -12.26 -0.92 15.80
C VAL A 61 -11.98 -2.41 15.90
N ARG A 62 -11.45 -3.01 14.83
CA ARG A 62 -11.30 -4.46 14.71
C ARG A 62 -9.90 -4.90 14.31
N ALA A 63 -9.52 -6.08 14.78
CA ALA A 63 -8.28 -6.74 14.37
C ALA A 63 -8.29 -6.99 12.85
N ILE A 64 -7.25 -6.54 12.16
CA ILE A 64 -7.16 -6.63 10.69
C ILE A 64 -6.83 -8.03 10.21
N ALA A 65 -6.16 -8.83 11.05
CA ALA A 65 -5.79 -10.21 10.81
C ALA A 65 -5.69 -10.96 12.15
N ASP A 66 -5.61 -12.29 12.11
CA ASP A 66 -5.25 -13.08 13.27
C ASP A 66 -3.88 -12.62 13.78
N GLY A 67 -3.72 -12.57 15.11
CA GLY A 67 -2.48 -12.05 15.68
C GLY A 67 -2.29 -12.37 17.15
N GLU A 68 -1.06 -12.19 17.58
CA GLU A 68 -0.63 -12.26 18.97
C GLU A 68 -0.58 -10.83 19.54
N VAL A 69 -1.05 -10.64 20.76
CA VAL A 69 -1.00 -9.33 21.40
C VAL A 69 0.42 -9.10 21.89
N VAL A 70 1.07 -8.04 21.40
CA VAL A 70 2.43 -7.67 21.81
C VAL A 70 2.37 -6.89 23.11
N THR A 71 1.58 -5.81 23.12
CA THR A 71 1.31 -5.00 24.31
C THR A 71 0.02 -4.23 24.10
N TYR A 72 -0.63 -3.83 25.19
CA TYR A 72 -1.87 -3.07 25.14
C TYR A 72 -2.01 -2.14 26.36
N ARG A 73 -2.93 -1.19 26.27
CA ARG A 73 -3.42 -0.40 27.40
C ARG A 73 -4.92 -0.15 27.25
N VAL A 74 -5.67 -0.50 28.28
CA VAL A 74 -7.06 -0.07 28.49
C VAL A 74 -7.06 1.02 29.56
N SER A 75 -7.65 2.17 29.24
CA SER A 75 -7.71 3.33 30.13
C SER A 75 -9.11 3.50 30.69
N GLN A 76 -9.21 3.80 31.99
CA GLN A 76 -10.49 4.14 32.61
C GLN A 76 -10.98 5.53 32.18
N LYS A 77 -10.05 6.47 32.02
CA LYS A 77 -10.28 7.89 31.70
C LYS A 77 -9.26 8.37 30.68
N PRO A 78 -9.54 9.47 29.94
CA PRO A 78 -8.53 10.14 29.14
C PRO A 78 -7.44 10.76 30.02
N VAL A 79 -6.31 11.09 29.39
CA VAL A 79 -5.22 11.88 29.97
C VAL A 79 -5.27 13.32 29.48
N SER A 80 -4.56 14.20 30.18
CA SER A 80 -4.37 15.59 29.77
C SER A 80 -3.13 15.72 28.90
N ASP A 81 -3.21 16.57 27.87
CA ASP A 81 -2.06 16.97 27.07
C ASP A 81 -1.25 18.13 27.68
N GLY A 82 -1.58 18.54 28.91
CA GLY A 82 -0.99 19.70 29.58
C GLY A 82 -1.88 20.95 29.50
N GLY A 83 -2.97 20.90 28.74
CA GLY A 83 -4.06 21.88 28.75
C GLY A 83 -4.77 21.96 30.10
N LYS A 84 -5.32 23.14 30.41
CA LYS A 84 -6.09 23.38 31.62
C LYS A 84 -7.43 23.97 31.28
N LYS A 85 -8.46 23.56 32.02
CA LYS A 85 -9.79 24.17 31.98
C LYS A 85 -9.76 25.57 32.63
N ASN A 86 -10.86 26.31 32.47
CA ASN A 86 -11.03 27.64 33.08
C ASN A 86 -10.87 27.65 34.61
N ASP A 87 -11.15 26.53 35.28
CA ASP A 87 -11.00 26.36 36.73
C ASP A 87 -9.56 25.96 37.15
N GLY A 88 -8.63 25.88 36.20
CA GLY A 88 -7.23 25.51 36.43
C GLY A 88 -6.96 24.01 36.55
N THR A 89 -7.99 23.16 36.50
CA THR A 89 -7.82 21.70 36.50
C THR A 89 -7.30 21.19 35.15
N PRO A 90 -6.58 20.05 35.12
CA PRO A 90 -6.13 19.46 33.86
C PRO A 90 -7.31 19.14 32.94
N GLU A 91 -7.20 19.53 31.68
CA GLU A 91 -8.17 19.16 30.66
C GLU A 91 -7.86 17.74 30.16
N LEU A 92 -8.76 16.79 30.44
CA LEU A 92 -8.63 15.40 29.95
C LEU A 92 -9.19 15.34 28.52
N ASN A 93 -8.30 15.35 27.54
CA ASN A 93 -8.64 15.53 26.13
C ASN A 93 -8.01 14.50 25.19
N SER A 94 -7.27 13.53 25.73
CA SER A 94 -6.53 12.57 24.92
C SER A 94 -6.64 11.15 25.48
N ASN A 95 -7.05 10.21 24.64
CA ASN A 95 -7.06 8.80 24.97
C ASN A 95 -5.69 8.20 24.64
N ASN A 96 -5.08 7.54 25.61
CA ASN A 96 -3.80 6.86 25.47
C ASN A 96 -3.94 5.32 25.51
N GLY A 97 -5.17 4.82 25.36
CA GLY A 97 -5.46 3.39 25.21
C GLY A 97 -5.05 2.90 23.83
N PHE A 98 -4.54 1.67 23.75
CA PHE A 98 -4.06 1.09 22.50
C PHE A 98 -3.98 -0.43 22.53
N VAL A 99 -3.87 -1.02 21.35
CA VAL A 99 -3.48 -2.43 21.16
C VAL A 99 -2.40 -2.50 20.08
N LEU A 100 -1.29 -3.20 20.36
CA LEU A 100 -0.28 -3.56 19.37
C LEU A 100 -0.34 -5.07 19.13
N LEU A 101 -0.51 -5.45 17.86
CA LEU A 101 -0.58 -6.85 17.44
C LEU A 101 0.63 -7.23 16.58
N LYS A 102 1.07 -8.48 16.70
CA LYS A 102 1.99 -9.14 15.76
C LYS A 102 1.20 -10.14 14.94
N HIS A 103 1.40 -10.10 13.63
CA HIS A 103 0.75 -10.97 12.67
C HIS A 103 1.77 -11.86 11.98
N THR A 104 1.31 -13.03 11.55
CA THR A 104 2.09 -13.93 10.72
C THR A 104 1.13 -14.56 9.72
N ALA A 105 1.42 -14.38 8.43
CA ALA A 105 0.59 -14.88 7.36
C ALA A 105 1.46 -15.48 6.26
N GLU A 106 1.07 -16.66 5.77
CA GLU A 106 1.67 -17.22 4.56
C GLU A 106 1.17 -16.45 3.33
N THR A 107 2.12 -16.10 2.47
CA THR A 107 1.87 -15.59 1.13
C THR A 107 2.25 -16.68 0.11
N GLY A 108 2.29 -16.36 -1.19
CA GLY A 108 2.67 -17.36 -2.20
C GLY A 108 4.07 -17.95 -1.96
N GLU A 109 4.32 -19.12 -2.55
CA GLU A 109 5.57 -19.89 -2.42
C GLU A 109 6.05 -20.17 -0.99
N GLY A 110 5.17 -20.20 0.01
CA GLY A 110 5.56 -20.47 1.40
C GLY A 110 6.40 -19.35 2.02
N ARG A 111 6.25 -18.12 1.52
CA ARG A 111 6.87 -16.93 2.09
C ARG A 111 6.01 -16.42 3.25
N THR A 112 6.57 -16.45 4.45
CA THR A 112 5.93 -15.93 5.66
C THR A 112 6.09 -14.42 5.77
N LEU A 113 4.97 -13.69 5.82
CA LEU A 113 4.93 -12.25 6.11
C LEU A 113 4.69 -12.04 7.61
N THR A 114 5.65 -11.42 8.30
CA THR A 114 5.52 -11.01 9.70
C THR A 114 5.47 -9.49 9.80
N PHE A 115 4.37 -8.96 10.33
CA PHE A 115 4.16 -7.52 10.45
C PHE A 115 3.38 -7.19 11.73
N TYR A 116 3.37 -5.92 12.10
CA TYR A 116 2.73 -5.41 13.30
C TYR A 116 1.66 -4.40 12.92
N SER A 117 0.58 -4.34 13.70
CA SER A 117 -0.43 -3.28 13.58
C SER A 117 -0.71 -2.62 14.93
N LEU A 118 -0.69 -1.30 14.95
CA LEU A 118 -0.97 -0.49 16.15
C LEU A 118 -2.31 0.22 15.99
N TYR A 119 -3.15 0.09 17.01
CA TYR A 119 -4.44 0.75 17.14
C TYR A 119 -4.36 1.72 18.32
N MET A 120 -4.13 3.00 18.05
CA MET A 120 -3.83 4.02 19.05
C MET A 120 -4.98 5.03 19.19
N HIS A 121 -5.12 5.61 20.39
CA HIS A 121 -6.24 6.46 20.80
C HIS A 121 -7.58 5.72 20.92
N LEU A 122 -7.55 4.50 21.47
CA LEU A 122 -8.79 3.77 21.80
C LEU A 122 -9.53 4.46 22.96
N MET A 123 -10.85 4.61 22.81
CA MET A 123 -11.76 5.26 23.75
C MET A 123 -11.66 4.65 25.16
N ASP A 124 -11.68 5.48 26.19
CA ASP A 124 -11.66 5.04 27.58
C ASP A 124 -13.01 4.44 28.04
N LEU A 125 -12.96 3.66 29.12
CA LEU A 125 -14.14 2.96 29.64
C LEU A 125 -15.22 3.90 30.17
N ASP A 126 -14.88 5.05 30.77
CA ASP A 126 -15.86 6.01 31.25
C ASP A 126 -16.66 6.60 30.08
N GLU A 127 -16.00 6.99 28.99
CA GLU A 127 -16.69 7.48 27.79
C GLU A 127 -17.54 6.39 27.13
N GLN A 128 -17.05 5.14 27.03
CA GLN A 128 -17.83 4.02 26.50
C GLN A 128 -19.11 3.79 27.31
N ASN A 129 -18.99 3.73 28.65
CA ASN A 129 -20.14 3.58 29.56
C ASN A 129 -21.12 4.76 29.43
N SER A 130 -20.62 5.99 29.36
CA SER A 130 -21.48 7.18 29.24
C SER A 130 -22.29 7.22 27.95
N ARG A 131 -21.75 6.62 26.88
CA ARG A 131 -22.42 6.52 25.57
C ARG A 131 -23.28 5.27 25.44
N GLY A 132 -23.28 4.39 26.44
CA GLY A 132 -23.94 3.08 26.36
C GLY A 132 -23.33 2.14 25.31
N ILE A 133 -22.07 2.36 24.95
CA ILE A 133 -21.30 1.57 23.98
C ILE A 133 -20.66 0.40 24.72
N GLY A 134 -20.66 -0.80 24.14
CA GLY A 134 -20.06 -1.99 24.76
C GLY A 134 -20.96 -2.72 25.78
N HIS A 135 -22.21 -2.28 25.99
CA HIS A 135 -23.19 -3.10 26.69
C HIS A 135 -23.60 -4.29 25.83
N VAL A 136 -23.52 -5.50 26.42
CA VAL A 136 -23.96 -6.77 25.85
C VAL A 136 -25.28 -6.57 25.11
N SER A 137 -25.21 -6.55 23.78
CA SER A 137 -26.42 -6.57 22.99
C SER A 137 -27.04 -7.95 23.19
N ALA A 138 -28.33 -8.02 23.52
CA ALA A 138 -29.09 -9.27 23.52
C ALA A 138 -29.17 -9.93 22.12
N HIS A 139 -28.43 -9.42 21.13
CA HIS A 139 -28.28 -10.00 19.81
C HIS A 139 -27.21 -11.10 19.79
N PRO A 140 -27.57 -12.35 19.43
CA PRO A 140 -26.70 -13.53 19.48
C PRO A 140 -25.54 -13.53 18.46
N LEU A 141 -25.28 -12.42 17.77
CA LEU A 141 -24.25 -12.30 16.72
C LEU A 141 -23.26 -11.14 16.95
N ARG A 142 -23.37 -10.38 18.05
CA ARG A 142 -22.32 -9.43 18.44
C ARG A 142 -21.33 -10.14 19.36
N TYR A 143 -20.10 -10.35 18.87
CA TYR A 143 -18.99 -10.76 19.71
C TYR A 143 -18.58 -9.59 20.59
N ASP A 144 -18.65 -9.74 21.90
CA ASP A 144 -18.09 -8.76 22.84
C ASP A 144 -16.56 -8.66 22.65
N PRO A 145 -15.94 -7.51 22.94
CA PRO A 145 -14.49 -7.42 22.99
C PRO A 145 -13.92 -8.46 23.98
N PRO A 146 -12.72 -9.02 23.75
CA PRO A 146 -12.06 -9.91 24.69
C PRO A 146 -12.06 -9.38 26.14
N ALA A 147 -12.22 -10.25 27.13
CA ALA A 147 -12.36 -9.86 28.54
C ALA A 147 -11.22 -8.94 29.05
N TRP A 148 -10.00 -9.12 28.55
CA TRP A 148 -8.84 -8.30 28.89
C TRP A 148 -8.91 -6.86 28.36
N LEU A 149 -9.81 -6.57 27.43
CA LEU A 149 -10.12 -5.23 26.93
C LEU A 149 -11.26 -4.53 27.68
N GLN A 150 -11.96 -5.25 28.57
CA GLN A 150 -13.13 -4.74 29.28
C GLN A 150 -12.79 -4.14 30.65
N CYS A 151 -11.53 -4.24 31.09
CA CYS A 151 -11.09 -3.76 32.40
C CYS A 151 -9.86 -2.86 32.25
N PRO A 152 -9.74 -1.79 33.07
CA PRO A 152 -8.61 -0.89 32.99
C PRO A 152 -7.32 -1.63 33.36
N SER A 153 -6.30 -1.44 32.52
CA SER A 153 -4.96 -2.05 32.71
C SER A 153 -4.05 -1.25 33.65
N GLY A 154 -4.35 0.03 33.87
CA GLY A 154 -3.56 0.97 34.69
C GLY A 154 -2.28 1.47 34.03
N ALA A 155 -1.55 0.62 33.31
CA ALA A 155 -0.32 0.94 32.56
C ALA A 155 -0.25 0.05 31.30
N PRO A 156 0.71 0.27 30.37
CA PRO A 156 0.94 -0.69 29.30
C PRO A 156 1.30 -2.06 29.87
N VAL A 157 0.68 -3.11 29.32
CA VAL A 157 0.89 -4.50 29.74
C VAL A 157 1.31 -5.32 28.53
N ALA A 158 2.36 -6.13 28.69
CA ALA A 158 2.78 -7.09 27.68
C ALA A 158 1.65 -8.12 27.44
N GLY A 159 1.40 -8.47 26.18
CA GLY A 159 0.26 -9.34 25.84
C GLY A 159 0.45 -10.80 26.25
N GLY A 160 1.68 -11.26 26.51
CA GLY A 160 1.95 -12.64 26.93
C GLY A 160 1.46 -13.65 25.89
N ASN A 161 0.51 -14.52 26.27
CA ASN A 161 -0.07 -15.53 25.38
C ASN A 161 -1.42 -15.11 24.77
N LEU A 162 -1.82 -13.85 24.92
CA LEU A 162 -3.08 -13.36 24.39
C LEU A 162 -3.07 -13.35 22.85
N LYS A 163 -4.19 -13.74 22.26
CA LYS A 163 -4.41 -13.79 20.82
C LYS A 163 -5.73 -13.16 20.46
N VAL A 164 -5.80 -12.64 19.24
CA VAL A 164 -7.03 -12.15 18.63
C VAL A 164 -7.23 -12.82 17.28
N ARG A 165 -8.48 -12.99 16.90
CA ARG A 165 -8.89 -13.40 15.56
C ARG A 165 -9.18 -12.17 14.71
N ARG A 166 -9.00 -12.32 13.41
CA ARG A 166 -9.41 -11.31 12.43
C ARG A 166 -10.88 -10.95 12.65
N LYS A 167 -11.14 -9.63 12.73
CA LYS A 167 -12.44 -9.00 13.03
C LYS A 167 -12.88 -8.97 14.50
N ASP A 168 -12.10 -9.53 15.43
CA ASP A 168 -12.35 -9.32 16.86
C ASP A 168 -12.39 -7.82 17.18
N ILE A 169 -13.29 -7.42 18.07
CA ILE A 169 -13.42 -6.04 18.51
C ILE A 169 -12.26 -5.71 19.44
N LEU A 170 -11.50 -4.66 19.09
CA LEU A 170 -10.39 -4.13 19.89
C LEU A 170 -10.79 -2.90 20.71
N GLY A 171 -11.90 -2.25 20.35
CA GLY A 171 -12.42 -1.08 21.04
C GLY A 171 -13.15 -0.14 20.10
N TYR A 172 -13.08 1.16 20.40
CA TYR A 172 -13.75 2.23 19.67
C TYR A 172 -12.77 3.40 19.47
N ALA A 173 -12.96 4.18 18.40
CA ALA A 173 -12.15 5.37 18.17
C ALA A 173 -12.37 6.39 19.29
N GLY A 174 -11.30 6.79 19.96
CA GLY A 174 -11.29 7.82 20.98
C GLY A 174 -10.88 9.17 20.39
N LYS A 175 -10.12 9.92 21.18
CA LYS A 175 -9.65 11.27 20.85
C LYS A 175 -8.16 11.44 21.12
N CYS A 176 -7.53 12.37 20.42
CA CYS A 176 -6.24 12.93 20.78
C CYS A 176 -6.33 14.44 20.64
N HIS A 177 -5.93 15.20 21.67
CA HIS A 177 -6.02 16.67 21.66
C HIS A 177 -7.42 17.18 21.28
N ASN A 178 -8.48 16.58 21.84
CA ASN A 178 -9.90 16.82 21.51
C ASN A 178 -10.33 16.51 20.07
N VAL A 179 -9.45 15.95 19.23
CA VAL A 179 -9.78 15.49 17.88
C VAL A 179 -10.16 14.01 17.93
N SER A 180 -11.39 13.68 17.53
CA SER A 180 -11.84 12.29 17.48
C SER A 180 -11.19 11.55 16.31
N GLN A 181 -10.47 10.47 16.60
CA GLN A 181 -9.72 9.69 15.63
C GLN A 181 -9.22 8.37 16.22
N LEU A 182 -9.00 7.38 15.36
CA LEU A 182 -8.07 6.28 15.59
C LEU A 182 -6.75 6.62 14.88
N HIS A 183 -5.62 6.54 15.58
CA HIS A 183 -4.31 6.50 14.92
C HIS A 183 -3.94 5.05 14.62
N PHE A 184 -3.67 4.73 13.36
CA PHE A 184 -3.46 3.36 12.89
C PHE A 184 -2.15 3.24 12.13
N GLU A 185 -1.31 2.28 12.53
CA GLU A 185 -0.01 2.02 11.89
C GLU A 185 0.12 0.55 11.46
N ILE A 186 0.88 0.32 10.39
CA ILE A 186 1.39 -1.00 10.02
C ILE A 186 2.89 -0.89 9.80
N PHE A 187 3.66 -1.77 10.44
CA PHE A 187 5.11 -1.77 10.33
C PHE A 187 5.74 -3.15 10.44
N MET A 188 7.02 -3.23 10.14
CA MET A 188 7.85 -4.42 10.29
C MET A 188 9.16 -4.07 11.00
N THR A 189 9.71 -5.02 11.75
CA THR A 189 11.11 -4.91 12.18
C THR A 189 12.02 -5.02 10.96
N LYS A 190 13.27 -4.55 11.06
CA LYS A 190 14.24 -4.70 9.96
C LYS A 190 14.42 -6.16 9.55
N ALA A 191 14.52 -7.07 10.52
CA ALA A 191 14.71 -8.50 10.25
C ALA A 191 13.50 -9.10 9.52
N ASP A 192 12.28 -8.81 9.97
CA ASP A 192 11.05 -9.31 9.34
C ASP A 192 10.88 -8.70 7.94
N PHE A 193 11.21 -7.42 7.77
CA PHE A 193 11.18 -6.74 6.48
C PHE A 193 12.15 -7.37 5.49
N ASP A 194 13.42 -7.53 5.87
CA ASP A 194 14.45 -8.11 5.00
C ASP A 194 14.09 -9.58 4.66
N ALA A 195 13.57 -10.35 5.62
CA ALA A 195 13.16 -11.73 5.39
C ALA A 195 12.08 -11.88 4.31
N TYR A 196 11.16 -10.90 4.19
CA TYR A 196 10.13 -10.92 3.15
C TYR A 196 10.56 -10.22 1.86
N PHE A 197 10.99 -8.97 1.98
CA PHE A 197 11.18 -8.05 0.85
C PHE A 197 12.53 -8.20 0.14
N SER A 198 13.52 -8.90 0.71
CA SER A 198 14.76 -9.21 -0.04
C SER A 198 14.53 -10.16 -1.22
N HIS A 199 13.37 -10.84 -1.26
CA HIS A 199 12.95 -11.71 -2.34
C HIS A 199 11.99 -11.03 -3.33
N THR A 200 11.74 -9.71 -3.19
CA THR A 200 10.89 -8.93 -4.10
C THR A 200 11.71 -7.90 -4.84
N GLN A 201 11.05 -7.10 -5.69
CA GLN A 201 11.69 -6.03 -6.45
C GLN A 201 11.41 -4.65 -5.84
N LEU A 202 11.01 -4.59 -4.56
CA LEU A 202 10.77 -3.33 -3.87
C LEU A 202 12.07 -2.49 -3.81
N GLY A 203 12.07 -1.36 -4.50
CA GLY A 203 13.22 -0.47 -4.60
C GLY A 203 14.22 -0.84 -5.71
N HIS A 204 13.89 -1.80 -6.58
CA HIS A 204 14.68 -2.13 -7.76
C HIS A 204 14.15 -1.39 -8.99
N GLU A 205 15.02 -0.57 -9.59
CA GLU A 205 14.77 0.17 -10.83
C GLU A 205 16.04 0.07 -11.71
N PRO A 206 15.98 -0.56 -12.90
CA PRO A 206 14.80 -1.18 -13.53
C PRO A 206 14.37 -2.49 -12.85
N VAL A 207 13.10 -2.89 -13.07
CA VAL A 207 12.62 -4.24 -12.73
C VAL A 207 13.20 -5.28 -13.69
N VAL A 208 13.12 -6.55 -13.31
CA VAL A 208 13.42 -7.72 -14.14
C VAL A 208 12.27 -8.72 -14.08
N THR A 209 12.18 -9.62 -15.06
CA THR A 209 11.23 -10.74 -14.96
C THR A 209 11.55 -11.57 -13.72
N SER A 210 10.56 -11.81 -12.86
CA SER A 210 10.78 -12.61 -11.65
C SER A 210 11.21 -14.03 -12.02
N ALA A 211 12.22 -14.54 -11.31
CA ALA A 211 12.63 -15.94 -11.39
C ALA A 211 11.79 -16.84 -10.48
N THR A 212 10.97 -16.25 -9.60
CA THR A 212 10.12 -16.98 -8.67
C THR A 212 8.79 -17.37 -9.31
N THR A 213 8.14 -18.41 -8.80
CA THR A 213 6.77 -18.79 -9.21
C THR A 213 5.70 -18.02 -8.44
N ASP A 214 6.09 -17.18 -7.47
CA ASP A 214 5.14 -16.36 -6.72
C ASP A 214 4.52 -15.27 -7.59
N VAL A 215 3.25 -15.47 -7.95
CA VAL A 215 2.45 -14.56 -8.76
C VAL A 215 1.07 -14.44 -8.15
N TRP A 216 0.68 -13.21 -7.81
CA TRP A 216 -0.67 -12.92 -7.35
C TRP A 216 -1.08 -11.49 -7.70
N GLY A 217 -2.36 -11.19 -7.51
CA GLY A 217 -2.95 -9.91 -7.87
C GLY A 217 -2.91 -9.65 -9.37
N ARG A 218 -2.47 -8.46 -9.75
CA ARG A 218 -2.35 -8.02 -11.15
C ARG A 218 -1.02 -8.46 -11.73
N THR A 219 -1.01 -8.70 -13.03
CA THR A 219 0.22 -8.95 -13.80
C THR A 219 0.60 -7.73 -14.59
N TYR A 220 1.90 -7.54 -14.77
CA TYR A 220 2.47 -6.37 -15.41
C TYR A 220 3.49 -6.79 -16.46
N TYR A 221 3.46 -6.11 -17.59
CA TYR A 221 4.41 -6.27 -18.68
C TYR A 221 5.14 -4.96 -18.94
N VAL A 222 6.47 -5.02 -19.01
CA VAL A 222 7.28 -3.88 -19.47
C VAL A 222 7.66 -4.14 -20.91
N ILE A 223 7.00 -3.43 -21.82
CA ILE A 223 7.25 -3.54 -23.26
C ILE A 223 8.25 -2.45 -23.66
N PRO A 224 9.42 -2.79 -24.23
CA PRO A 224 10.39 -1.79 -24.66
C PRO A 224 9.82 -0.83 -25.72
N ALA A 225 10.47 0.30 -25.97
CA ALA A 225 10.11 1.18 -27.08
C ALA A 225 10.21 0.48 -28.46
N HIS A 226 9.50 1.01 -29.46
CA HIS A 226 9.60 0.63 -30.87
C HIS A 226 9.24 -0.83 -31.19
N GLN A 227 8.35 -1.44 -30.41
CA GLN A 227 7.79 -2.76 -30.70
C GLN A 227 6.67 -2.66 -31.74
N GLN A 228 6.57 -3.66 -32.62
CA GLN A 228 5.49 -3.72 -33.62
C GLN A 228 4.21 -4.28 -32.99
N PHE A 229 3.10 -3.61 -33.26
CA PHE A 229 1.76 -4.08 -32.94
C PHE A 229 1.03 -4.47 -34.22
N LEU A 230 0.40 -5.63 -34.20
CA LEU A 230 -0.35 -6.18 -35.33
C LEU A 230 -1.85 -5.93 -35.15
N ALA A 231 -2.57 -5.81 -36.27
CA ALA A 231 -4.02 -5.70 -36.24
C ALA A 231 -4.69 -6.96 -35.68
N GLN A 232 -4.08 -8.14 -35.91
CA GLN A 232 -4.48 -9.45 -35.40
C GLN A 232 -3.25 -10.36 -35.28
N PRO A 233 -3.28 -11.40 -34.44
CA PRO A 233 -2.26 -12.44 -34.45
C PRO A 233 -2.05 -13.04 -35.85
N PRO A 234 -0.83 -13.45 -36.23
CA PRO A 234 -0.59 -14.20 -37.46
C PRO A 234 -1.45 -15.47 -37.52
N ALA A 235 -1.81 -15.89 -38.73
CA ALA A 235 -2.69 -17.05 -38.99
C ALA A 235 -4.13 -16.92 -38.45
N THR A 236 -4.57 -15.73 -38.07
CA THR A 236 -5.98 -15.43 -37.86
C THR A 236 -6.76 -15.55 -39.18
N ASP A 237 -7.89 -16.25 -39.16
CA ASP A 237 -8.71 -16.50 -40.34
C ASP A 237 -9.57 -15.30 -40.76
N ALA A 238 -10.28 -15.44 -41.89
CA ALA A 238 -11.18 -14.41 -42.44
C ALA A 238 -12.39 -14.09 -41.53
N HIS A 239 -12.65 -14.90 -40.51
CA HIS A 239 -13.67 -14.66 -39.47
C HIS A 239 -13.08 -14.04 -38.21
N HIS A 240 -11.84 -13.53 -38.28
CA HIS A 240 -11.11 -12.93 -37.17
C HIS A 240 -10.85 -13.91 -36.01
N LYS A 241 -10.62 -15.20 -36.33
CA LYS A 241 -10.34 -16.24 -35.33
C LYS A 241 -8.99 -16.91 -35.53
N LEU A 242 -8.27 -17.12 -34.42
CA LEU A 242 -7.08 -17.97 -34.35
C LEU A 242 -7.47 -19.26 -33.61
N HIS A 243 -7.41 -20.39 -34.32
CA HIS A 243 -7.84 -21.70 -33.79
C HIS A 243 -9.26 -21.67 -33.16
N GLY A 244 -10.17 -20.89 -33.75
CA GLY A 244 -11.55 -20.73 -33.26
C GLY A 244 -11.74 -19.73 -32.11
N ILE A 245 -10.66 -19.10 -31.62
CA ILE A 245 -10.71 -18.01 -30.64
C ILE A 245 -10.75 -16.66 -31.36
N GLU A 246 -11.70 -15.80 -30.99
CA GLU A 246 -11.87 -14.48 -31.60
C GLU A 246 -10.77 -13.50 -31.16
N PHE A 247 -10.24 -12.79 -32.14
CA PHE A 247 -9.31 -11.67 -31.99
C PHE A 247 -9.83 -10.51 -32.84
N PRO A 248 -10.69 -9.62 -32.32
CA PRO A 248 -11.29 -8.54 -33.11
C PRO A 248 -10.21 -7.66 -33.76
N LEU A 249 -10.46 -7.23 -35.01
CA LEU A 249 -9.53 -6.40 -35.78
C LEU A 249 -9.16 -5.11 -35.03
N GLN A 250 -7.87 -4.86 -34.88
CA GLN A 250 -7.32 -3.65 -34.25
C GLN A 250 -6.48 -2.84 -35.25
N SER A 251 -5.78 -1.81 -34.76
CA SER A 251 -4.82 -1.04 -35.56
C SER A 251 -3.46 -1.73 -35.64
N THR A 252 -2.63 -1.29 -36.59
CA THR A 252 -1.19 -1.61 -36.61
C THR A 252 -0.40 -0.37 -36.24
N GLY A 253 0.80 -0.55 -35.69
CA GLY A 253 1.65 0.58 -35.34
C GLY A 253 2.82 0.19 -34.44
N GLN A 254 3.45 1.20 -33.86
CA GLN A 254 4.56 1.05 -32.92
C GLN A 254 4.36 1.98 -31.72
N ASN A 255 4.82 1.54 -30.56
CA ASN A 255 4.92 2.41 -29.39
C ASN A 255 6.16 3.31 -29.48
N ALA A 256 6.01 4.58 -29.10
CA ALA A 256 7.09 5.55 -29.14
C ALA A 256 8.10 5.37 -27.98
N GLY A 257 7.59 5.12 -26.78
CA GLY A 257 8.39 4.85 -25.57
C GLY A 257 8.02 3.51 -24.95
N SER A 258 8.76 3.10 -23.93
CA SER A 258 8.45 1.90 -23.16
C SER A 258 7.03 1.96 -22.57
N LEU A 259 6.34 0.83 -22.52
CA LEU A 259 4.99 0.73 -21.97
C LEU A 259 5.00 -0.11 -20.69
N TYR A 260 4.27 0.38 -19.69
CA TYR A 260 3.86 -0.40 -18.53
C TYR A 260 2.42 -0.88 -18.78
N VAL A 261 2.24 -2.18 -18.97
CA VAL A 261 0.93 -2.80 -19.24
C VAL A 261 0.48 -3.56 -18.01
N GLU A 262 -0.62 -3.15 -17.41
CA GLU A 262 -1.29 -3.89 -16.33
C GLU A 262 -2.40 -4.76 -16.91
N MET A 263 -2.45 -6.01 -16.50
CA MET A 263 -3.53 -6.95 -16.77
C MET A 263 -4.18 -7.44 -15.47
N CYS A 264 -5.50 -7.36 -15.43
CA CYS A 264 -6.32 -7.80 -14.30
C CYS A 264 -7.54 -8.60 -14.79
N PHE A 265 -7.88 -9.67 -14.09
CA PHE A 265 -9.10 -10.45 -14.34
C PHE A 265 -10.12 -10.14 -13.25
N HIS A 266 -11.34 -9.76 -13.64
CA HIS A 266 -12.39 -9.39 -12.69
C HIS A 266 -13.78 -9.59 -13.32
N LYS A 267 -14.74 -10.08 -12.52
CA LYS A 267 -16.14 -10.31 -12.96
C LYS A 267 -16.25 -10.98 -14.34
N ASN A 268 -15.50 -12.07 -14.55
CA ASN A 268 -15.46 -12.88 -15.78
C ASN A 268 -14.76 -12.25 -17.00
N GLY A 269 -14.26 -11.02 -16.92
CA GLY A 269 -13.55 -10.36 -18.01
C GLY A 269 -12.08 -10.12 -17.71
N LYS A 270 -11.36 -9.67 -18.74
CA LYS A 270 -9.99 -9.17 -18.63
C LYS A 270 -9.98 -7.67 -18.88
N TYR A 271 -9.26 -6.94 -18.03
CA TYR A 271 -9.04 -5.51 -18.12
C TYR A 271 -7.55 -5.25 -18.33
N THR A 272 -7.21 -4.43 -19.33
CA THR A 272 -5.85 -3.99 -19.60
C THR A 272 -5.77 -2.47 -19.44
N ARG A 273 -4.87 -2.00 -18.58
CA ARG A 273 -4.48 -0.58 -18.48
C ARG A 273 -3.06 -0.42 -19.01
N VAL A 274 -2.82 0.66 -19.75
CA VAL A 274 -1.50 0.91 -20.33
C VAL A 274 -1.06 2.32 -20.00
N TRP A 275 0.17 2.42 -19.52
CA TRP A 275 0.88 3.69 -19.41
C TRP A 275 2.11 3.68 -20.31
N GLN A 276 2.43 4.84 -20.86
CA GLN A 276 3.73 5.09 -21.45
C GLN A 276 4.67 5.62 -20.38
N ASP A 277 5.91 5.14 -20.38
CA ASP A 277 6.96 5.68 -19.52
C ASP A 277 7.27 7.12 -19.91
N ALA A 278 7.11 8.04 -18.95
CA ALA A 278 7.41 9.46 -19.11
C ALA A 278 8.78 9.83 -18.49
N GLY A 279 9.51 8.85 -17.95
CA GLY A 279 10.78 9.04 -17.26
C GLY A 279 10.62 9.55 -15.82
N ASN A 280 11.70 9.48 -15.04
CA ASN A 280 11.76 9.93 -13.65
C ASN A 280 10.66 9.33 -12.74
N GLY A 281 10.25 8.08 -13.00
CA GLY A 281 9.16 7.40 -12.29
C GLY A 281 7.75 7.90 -12.61
N GLN A 282 7.60 8.83 -13.55
CA GLN A 282 6.31 9.31 -14.04
C GLN A 282 5.80 8.44 -15.20
N ARG A 283 4.47 8.41 -15.37
CA ARG A 283 3.81 7.57 -16.37
C ARG A 283 2.56 8.23 -16.92
N ASP A 284 2.43 8.23 -18.24
CA ASP A 284 1.29 8.81 -18.94
C ASP A 284 0.26 7.71 -19.25
N LEU A 285 -0.94 7.83 -18.68
CA LEU A 285 -2.02 6.88 -18.96
C LEU A 285 -2.47 7.00 -20.42
N LEU A 286 -2.39 5.91 -21.17
CA LEU A 286 -2.86 5.82 -22.57
C LEU A 286 -4.32 5.36 -22.66
N THR A 287 -4.80 4.62 -21.67
CA THR A 287 -6.15 4.04 -21.60
C THR A 287 -6.98 4.73 -20.52
N ASP A 288 -7.59 5.88 -20.83
CA ASP A 288 -8.46 6.60 -19.89
C ASP A 288 -9.60 5.68 -19.38
N THR A 289 -10.14 4.86 -20.27
CA THR A 289 -10.94 3.67 -19.94
C THR A 289 -10.11 2.42 -20.22
N PRO A 290 -10.03 1.45 -19.29
CA PRO A 290 -9.31 0.21 -19.53
C PRO A 290 -9.86 -0.55 -20.74
N ILE A 291 -8.97 -1.21 -21.49
CA ILE A 291 -9.37 -2.13 -22.56
C ILE A 291 -10.06 -3.31 -21.89
N TYR A 292 -11.32 -3.54 -22.25
CA TYR A 292 -12.14 -4.60 -21.69
C TYR A 292 -12.36 -5.73 -22.70
N GLU A 293 -11.95 -6.94 -22.34
CA GLU A 293 -12.22 -8.16 -23.09
C GLU A 293 -13.23 -9.02 -22.33
N PRO A 294 -14.52 -9.00 -22.74
CA PRO A 294 -15.59 -9.69 -22.02
C PRO A 294 -15.40 -11.21 -22.10
N LYS A 295 -15.81 -11.89 -21.03
CA LYS A 295 -15.74 -13.37 -20.89
C LYS A 295 -14.33 -13.96 -21.01
N TYR A 296 -13.27 -13.15 -21.10
CA TYR A 296 -11.91 -13.67 -21.29
C TYR A 296 -11.50 -14.58 -20.13
N ASP A 297 -11.77 -14.17 -18.89
CA ASP A 297 -11.47 -14.95 -17.68
C ASP A 297 -12.30 -16.25 -17.64
N TRP A 298 -13.59 -16.13 -17.96
CA TRP A 298 -14.50 -17.28 -18.05
C TRP A 298 -14.08 -18.29 -19.12
N ASP A 299 -13.66 -17.81 -20.29
CA ASP A 299 -13.24 -18.62 -21.43
C ASP A 299 -11.74 -19.00 -21.36
N LEU A 300 -11.02 -18.69 -20.28
CA LEU A 300 -9.56 -18.84 -20.23
C LEU A 300 -9.11 -20.29 -20.50
N PHE A 301 -9.80 -21.26 -19.90
CA PHE A 301 -9.54 -22.68 -20.17
C PHE A 301 -9.88 -23.11 -21.61
N LYS A 302 -10.96 -22.55 -22.17
CA LYS A 302 -11.33 -22.79 -23.57
C LYS A 302 -10.26 -22.23 -24.52
N ARG A 303 -9.77 -21.01 -24.25
CA ARG A 303 -8.67 -20.35 -24.97
C ARG A 303 -7.39 -21.18 -24.89
N ALA A 304 -7.03 -21.63 -23.69
CA ALA A 304 -5.83 -22.44 -23.47
C ALA A 304 -5.85 -23.74 -24.29
N LYS A 305 -6.97 -24.47 -24.29
CA LYS A 305 -7.12 -25.70 -25.11
C LYS A 305 -7.02 -25.45 -26.62
N ALA A 306 -7.58 -24.32 -27.09
CA ALA A 306 -7.61 -24.00 -28.51
C ALA A 306 -6.25 -23.50 -29.03
N LEU A 307 -5.57 -22.66 -28.24
CA LEU A 307 -4.33 -22.00 -28.66
C LEU A 307 -3.07 -22.83 -28.34
N TYR A 308 -3.12 -23.70 -27.33
CA TYR A 308 -1.98 -24.49 -26.86
C TYR A 308 -2.30 -25.98 -26.82
N ALA A 309 -2.63 -26.55 -27.98
CA ALA A 309 -3.05 -27.95 -28.11
C ALA A 309 -2.03 -28.96 -27.54
N THR A 310 -0.74 -28.63 -27.55
CA THR A 310 0.34 -29.47 -26.99
C THR A 310 0.27 -29.58 -25.46
N CYS A 311 0.03 -28.46 -24.78
CA CYS A 311 -0.13 -28.43 -23.33
C CYS A 311 -1.06 -27.27 -22.94
N PRO A 312 -2.38 -27.54 -22.78
CA PRO A 312 -3.32 -26.51 -22.35
C PRO A 312 -3.04 -25.97 -20.94
N SER A 313 -2.38 -26.73 -20.07
CA SER A 313 -2.02 -26.26 -18.72
C SER A 313 -0.97 -25.15 -18.78
N ASP A 314 0.14 -25.37 -19.50
CA ASP A 314 1.14 -24.33 -19.76
C ASP A 314 0.51 -23.12 -20.47
N GLY A 315 -0.36 -23.38 -21.45
CA GLY A 315 -1.11 -22.35 -22.15
C GLY A 315 -2.02 -21.52 -21.24
N TYR A 316 -2.64 -22.16 -20.24
CA TYR A 316 -3.46 -21.47 -19.24
C TYR A 316 -2.59 -20.52 -18.40
N GLU A 317 -1.43 -20.99 -17.93
CA GLU A 317 -0.49 -20.17 -17.18
C GLU A 317 0.07 -19.01 -18.01
N LEU A 318 0.43 -19.24 -19.28
CA LEU A 318 0.84 -18.17 -20.21
C LEU A 318 -0.25 -17.10 -20.39
N LEU A 319 -1.51 -17.51 -20.61
CA LEU A 319 -2.61 -16.55 -20.78
C LEU A 319 -2.97 -15.81 -19.48
N ARG A 320 -2.75 -16.44 -18.32
CA ARG A 320 -3.07 -15.90 -16.99
C ARG A 320 -1.97 -15.00 -16.44
N PHE A 321 -0.72 -15.43 -16.56
CA PHE A 321 0.45 -14.89 -15.86
C PHE A 321 1.55 -14.40 -16.81
N GLY A 322 1.43 -14.68 -18.10
CA GLY A 322 2.48 -14.42 -19.09
C GLY A 322 3.70 -15.36 -18.96
N ARG A 323 3.68 -16.28 -18.00
CA ARG A 323 4.77 -17.20 -17.66
C ARG A 323 4.22 -18.59 -17.35
N ILE A 324 5.03 -19.61 -17.61
CA ILE A 324 4.78 -20.97 -17.12
C ILE A 324 5.42 -21.05 -15.74
N LEU A 325 4.61 -21.23 -14.72
CA LEU A 325 5.01 -21.34 -13.31
C LEU A 325 5.25 -22.80 -12.93
N SER A 326 4.55 -23.74 -13.59
CA SER A 326 4.73 -25.17 -13.40
C SER A 326 6.11 -25.63 -13.85
N THR A 327 6.74 -26.51 -13.04
CA THR A 327 8.04 -27.12 -13.36
C THR A 327 7.93 -28.65 -13.42
N PRO A 328 8.46 -29.31 -14.47
CA PRO A 328 9.03 -28.72 -15.68
C PRO A 328 7.96 -28.14 -16.63
N ALA A 329 8.32 -27.10 -17.39
CA ALA A 329 7.48 -26.62 -18.50
C ALA A 329 7.47 -27.63 -19.65
N THR A 330 6.31 -27.84 -20.28
CA THR A 330 6.11 -28.76 -21.40
C THR A 330 6.32 -28.07 -22.75
N LEU A 331 5.81 -26.84 -22.90
CA LEU A 331 6.01 -26.04 -24.11
C LEU A 331 7.49 -25.61 -24.20
N ALA A 332 8.14 -25.87 -25.33
CA ALA A 332 9.54 -25.54 -25.53
C ALA A 332 9.79 -24.02 -25.47
N ASP A 333 10.95 -23.63 -24.94
CA ASP A 333 11.38 -22.23 -24.90
C ASP A 333 12.05 -21.84 -26.23
N PRO A 334 11.55 -20.83 -26.96
CA PRO A 334 12.20 -20.36 -28.19
C PRO A 334 13.62 -19.86 -27.95
N SER A 335 13.92 -19.29 -26.77
CA SER A 335 15.25 -18.72 -26.44
C SER A 335 16.31 -19.81 -26.20
N HIS A 336 15.89 -21.04 -25.89
CA HIS A 336 16.75 -22.20 -25.71
C HIS A 336 16.89 -23.08 -26.96
N SER A 337 16.34 -22.66 -28.11
CA SER A 337 16.64 -23.26 -29.41
C SER A 337 18.09 -22.96 -29.80
N THR A 338 19.01 -23.84 -29.43
CA THR A 338 20.44 -23.85 -29.79
C THR A 338 20.71 -24.14 -31.28
N ALA A 339 19.80 -23.77 -32.18
CA ALA A 339 20.09 -23.73 -33.60
C ALA A 339 21.05 -22.56 -33.88
N ALA A 340 22.34 -22.88 -33.91
CA ALA A 340 23.47 -22.00 -34.14
C ALA A 340 23.19 -20.86 -35.13
N LEU A 341 23.57 -19.65 -34.72
CA LEU A 341 23.82 -18.50 -35.58
C LEU A 341 24.76 -18.93 -36.73
N GLY A 342 24.21 -19.31 -37.89
CA GLY A 342 25.01 -19.72 -39.05
C GLY A 342 24.29 -20.52 -40.13
N ALA A 343 23.13 -21.14 -39.86
CA ALA A 343 22.37 -21.83 -40.90
C ALA A 343 21.19 -20.97 -41.38
N GLN A 344 21.20 -20.55 -42.65
CA GLN A 344 20.01 -20.06 -43.32
C GLN A 344 18.92 -21.15 -43.25
N GLN A 345 17.93 -20.98 -42.38
CA GLN A 345 16.76 -21.84 -42.34
C GLN A 345 15.82 -21.45 -43.49
N SER A 346 15.98 -22.11 -44.63
CA SER A 346 14.98 -22.18 -45.70
C SER A 346 13.95 -23.27 -45.36
N GLY A 347 13.14 -23.03 -44.33
CA GLY A 347 11.99 -23.85 -43.92
C GLY A 347 10.94 -22.94 -43.29
N PRO A 348 9.66 -23.35 -43.19
CA PRO A 348 8.64 -22.53 -42.53
C PRO A 348 9.09 -22.29 -41.08
N MET A 349 9.23 -21.01 -40.72
CA MET A 349 9.63 -20.58 -39.38
C MET A 349 8.75 -21.31 -38.37
N GLN A 350 9.34 -22.14 -37.51
CA GLN A 350 8.58 -22.91 -36.54
C GLN A 350 7.86 -21.92 -35.61
N ALA A 351 6.53 -21.96 -35.60
CA ALA A 351 5.73 -21.06 -34.79
C ALA A 351 6.15 -21.18 -33.32
N ASN A 352 6.44 -20.05 -32.69
CA ASN A 352 6.78 -20.00 -31.27
C ASN A 352 5.66 -20.66 -30.44
N PRO A 353 5.91 -21.81 -29.80
CA PRO A 353 4.87 -22.57 -29.10
C PRO A 353 4.36 -21.88 -27.83
N ARG A 354 5.06 -20.84 -27.35
CA ARG A 354 4.69 -20.01 -26.20
C ARG A 354 4.12 -18.65 -26.61
N ALA A 355 3.94 -18.39 -27.92
CA ALA A 355 3.45 -17.10 -28.40
C ALA A 355 2.13 -16.73 -27.74
N THR A 356 2.12 -15.60 -27.04
CA THR A 356 0.99 -15.16 -26.21
C THR A 356 0.57 -13.77 -26.66
N TRP A 357 -0.48 -13.70 -27.48
CA TRP A 357 -0.95 -12.45 -28.04
C TRP A 357 -1.87 -11.69 -27.07
N VAL A 358 -1.50 -10.45 -26.76
CA VAL A 358 -2.25 -9.56 -25.86
C VAL A 358 -2.63 -8.28 -26.60
N ARG A 359 -3.90 -7.84 -26.43
CA ARG A 359 -4.38 -6.54 -26.91
C ARG A 359 -3.92 -5.43 -25.96
N VAL A 360 -3.21 -4.44 -26.52
CA VAL A 360 -2.54 -3.36 -25.77
C VAL A 360 -2.70 -2.06 -26.54
N ALA A 361 -2.94 -0.96 -25.83
CA ALA A 361 -2.84 0.39 -26.40
C ALA A 361 -1.38 0.77 -26.59
N PHE A 362 -0.96 1.07 -27.82
CA PHE A 362 0.42 1.49 -28.12
C PHE A 362 0.56 3.00 -28.31
N ALA A 363 -0.57 3.71 -28.46
CA ALA A 363 -0.70 5.16 -28.40
C ALA A 363 -2.13 5.53 -27.97
N ARG A 364 -2.39 6.79 -27.62
CA ARG A 364 -3.74 7.24 -27.24
C ARG A 364 -4.74 6.95 -28.37
N GLY A 365 -5.79 6.18 -28.05
CA GLY A 365 -6.82 5.79 -29.01
C GLY A 365 -6.39 4.75 -30.06
N GLN A 366 -5.18 4.17 -29.94
CA GLN A 366 -4.67 3.17 -30.87
C GLN A 366 -4.26 1.90 -30.13
N GLU A 367 -4.83 0.79 -30.56
CA GLU A 367 -4.66 -0.52 -29.95
C GLU A 367 -4.22 -1.53 -31.00
N GLY A 368 -3.47 -2.54 -30.58
CA GLY A 368 -3.04 -3.64 -31.42
C GLY A 368 -2.64 -4.85 -30.58
N TYR A 369 -2.26 -5.94 -31.24
CA TYR A 369 -1.80 -7.16 -30.60
C TYR A 369 -0.28 -7.25 -30.63
N ILE A 370 0.30 -7.68 -29.52
CA ILE A 370 1.73 -7.98 -29.37
C ILE A 370 1.90 -9.36 -28.72
N ASP A 371 2.89 -10.12 -29.17
CA ASP A 371 3.32 -11.36 -28.51
C ASP A 371 4.20 -11.00 -27.30
N ILE A 372 3.72 -11.30 -26.10
CA ILE A 372 4.44 -11.00 -24.85
C ILE A 372 5.47 -12.06 -24.44
N SER A 373 5.57 -13.16 -25.20
CA SER A 373 6.48 -14.27 -24.85
C SER A 373 7.99 -13.94 -24.92
N PRO A 374 8.51 -13.01 -25.75
CA PRO A 374 9.93 -12.68 -25.75
C PRO A 374 10.45 -12.22 -24.38
N ASP A 375 11.70 -12.58 -24.05
CA ASP A 375 12.35 -12.22 -22.77
C ASP A 375 12.62 -10.72 -22.64
N THR A 376 12.65 -10.00 -23.76
CA THR A 376 12.73 -8.53 -23.79
C THR A 376 11.49 -7.86 -23.22
N ILE A 377 10.35 -8.55 -23.16
CA ILE A 377 9.14 -8.08 -22.49
C ILE A 377 9.15 -8.63 -21.07
N LEU A 378 9.41 -7.75 -20.10
CA LEU A 378 9.57 -8.14 -18.70
C LEU A 378 8.21 -8.47 -18.09
N LYS A 379 8.17 -9.46 -17.20
CA LYS A 379 6.93 -10.00 -16.62
C LYS A 379 7.02 -9.98 -15.10
N VAL A 380 6.21 -9.14 -14.44
CA VAL A 380 6.15 -8.99 -12.98
C VAL A 380 4.69 -8.98 -12.51
N SER A 381 4.45 -8.99 -11.21
CA SER A 381 3.11 -8.99 -10.62
C SER A 381 3.04 -8.08 -9.39
N ASP A 382 1.87 -7.98 -8.75
CA ASP A 382 1.76 -7.29 -7.45
C ASP A 382 2.75 -7.91 -6.42
N ALA A 383 3.11 -9.20 -6.55
CA ALA A 383 4.10 -9.88 -5.71
C ALA A 383 5.52 -9.28 -5.75
N ASP A 384 5.83 -8.50 -6.79
CA ASP A 384 7.15 -7.93 -7.04
C ASP A 384 7.31 -6.51 -6.51
N PHE A 385 6.23 -5.82 -6.11
CA PHE A 385 6.25 -4.41 -5.70
C PHE A 385 6.92 -3.47 -6.72
N PRO A 386 6.52 -3.49 -8.01
CA PRO A 386 7.19 -2.72 -9.06
C PRO A 386 7.12 -1.21 -8.81
N PHE A 387 8.24 -0.51 -9.03
CA PHE A 387 8.35 0.94 -8.78
C PHE A 387 7.34 1.77 -9.57
N PHE A 388 7.02 1.38 -10.81
CA PHE A 388 6.05 2.06 -11.67
C PHE A 388 4.60 1.93 -11.20
N MET A 389 4.33 1.13 -10.14
CA MET A 389 3.05 1.07 -9.44
C MET A 389 3.04 1.89 -8.14
N GLY A 390 4.04 2.74 -7.93
CA GLY A 390 4.12 3.72 -6.84
C GLY A 390 4.96 3.27 -5.64
N TRP A 391 5.47 2.04 -5.62
CA TRP A 391 6.27 1.51 -4.51
C TRP A 391 7.65 2.14 -4.45
N LYS A 392 7.98 2.77 -3.31
CA LYS A 392 9.28 3.43 -3.11
C LYS A 392 9.78 3.29 -1.68
N LYS A 393 11.07 2.93 -1.51
CA LYS A 393 11.73 2.92 -0.21
C LYS A 393 12.20 4.32 0.16
N ILE A 394 11.94 4.75 1.38
CA ILE A 394 12.32 6.06 1.92
C ILE A 394 13.08 5.84 3.24
N SER A 395 14.31 6.37 3.35
CA SER A 395 15.15 6.30 4.55
C SER A 395 15.86 7.64 4.79
N GLU A 396 16.14 7.98 6.06
CA GLU A 396 16.87 9.23 6.38
C GLU A 396 18.25 9.32 5.72
N GLY A 397 18.63 10.51 5.28
CA GLY A 397 19.98 10.82 4.79
C GLY A 397 20.22 10.59 3.29
N ASN A 398 19.36 9.83 2.61
CA ASN A 398 19.41 9.60 1.15
C ASN A 398 18.06 9.88 0.45
N SER A 399 17.11 10.54 1.13
CA SER A 399 15.76 10.76 0.61
C SER A 399 15.04 11.95 1.29
N LEU A 400 13.71 11.96 1.23
CA LEU A 400 12.73 12.94 1.72
C LEU A 400 13.01 13.55 3.11
N PHE A 401 13.61 12.79 4.03
CA PHE A 401 13.88 13.25 5.39
C PHE A 401 15.37 13.47 5.61
N ARG A 402 15.70 14.66 6.13
CA ARG A 402 17.04 15.03 6.56
C ARG A 402 17.49 14.18 7.75
N SER A 403 18.78 14.23 8.07
CA SER A 403 19.35 13.49 9.22
C SER A 403 18.78 13.92 10.59
N ASP A 404 18.05 15.03 10.65
CA ASP A 404 17.33 15.51 11.83
C ASP A 404 15.86 15.04 11.89
N GLY A 405 15.43 14.17 10.95
CA GLY A 405 14.10 13.61 10.90
C GLY A 405 13.02 14.58 10.41
N LEU A 406 13.41 15.72 9.81
CA LEU A 406 12.48 16.65 9.17
C LEU A 406 12.38 16.42 7.66
N CYS A 407 11.16 16.45 7.15
CA CYS A 407 10.85 16.41 5.73
C CYS A 407 11.39 17.67 5.03
N ASP A 408 12.13 17.47 3.96
CA ASP A 408 12.58 18.53 3.06
C ASP A 408 11.54 18.74 1.96
N PHE A 409 10.92 19.93 1.96
CA PHE A 409 9.84 20.25 1.03
C PHE A 409 10.27 20.27 -0.43
N GLU A 410 11.48 20.77 -0.73
CA GLU A 410 11.98 20.83 -2.11
C GLU A 410 12.35 19.42 -2.61
N GLN A 411 12.92 18.60 -1.73
CA GLN A 411 13.17 17.20 -2.05
C GLN A 411 11.85 16.44 -2.26
N LEU A 412 10.80 16.72 -1.48
CA LEU A 412 9.47 16.14 -1.70
C LEU A 412 8.94 16.49 -3.09
N ARG A 413 8.93 17.78 -3.45
CA ARG A 413 8.46 18.25 -4.77
C ARG A 413 9.24 17.59 -5.91
N THR A 414 10.57 17.50 -5.75
CA THR A 414 11.44 16.82 -6.72
C THR A 414 11.11 15.34 -6.83
N LEU A 415 10.93 14.66 -5.70
CA LEU A 415 10.60 13.24 -5.63
C LEU A 415 9.26 12.90 -6.30
N LEU A 416 8.31 13.84 -6.22
CA LEU A 416 6.97 13.71 -6.77
C LEU A 416 6.84 14.24 -8.20
N GLY A 417 7.94 14.71 -8.82
CA GLY A 417 7.93 15.23 -10.19
C GLY A 417 7.30 16.62 -10.36
N ASP A 418 7.09 17.37 -9.26
CA ASP A 418 6.52 18.73 -9.26
C ASP A 418 7.61 19.81 -9.14
N ALA A 419 8.85 19.51 -9.56
CA ALA A 419 9.97 20.46 -9.47
C ALA A 419 9.77 21.72 -10.33
N THR A 420 8.86 21.72 -11.32
CA THR A 420 8.74 22.79 -12.32
C THR A 420 7.68 23.86 -12.02
N ASN A 421 6.83 23.71 -11.00
CA ASN A 421 5.87 24.75 -10.61
C ASN A 421 6.49 25.81 -9.67
N HIS A 422 7.45 26.58 -10.17
CA HIS A 422 7.86 27.82 -9.53
C HIS A 422 6.87 28.94 -9.88
N GLN A 423 5.72 28.99 -9.21
CA GLN A 423 4.89 30.20 -9.23
C GLN A 423 4.47 30.64 -7.82
N ASN A 424 5.03 31.80 -7.47
CA ASN A 424 4.54 32.82 -6.54
C ASN A 424 4.36 32.44 -5.07
N MET A 425 5.47 32.52 -4.31
CA MET A 425 5.43 32.93 -2.91
C MET A 425 6.58 33.92 -2.65
N GLN A 426 6.47 35.12 -3.22
CA GLN A 426 7.11 36.31 -2.65
C GLN A 426 6.08 36.99 -1.77
N GLU A 427 6.30 37.08 -0.45
CA GLU A 427 6.06 38.28 0.37
C GLU A 427 6.38 38.09 1.87
N GLN A 428 7.42 38.81 2.31
CA GLN A 428 7.61 39.61 3.54
C GLN A 428 7.20 39.12 4.95
N SER A 429 8.26 38.76 5.71
CA SER A 429 8.57 39.10 7.12
C SER A 429 8.12 38.20 8.29
N ALA A 430 9.10 37.96 9.18
CA ALA A 430 9.05 37.53 10.59
C ALA A 430 8.27 36.24 10.97
N HIS A 431 8.58 35.11 10.32
CA HIS A 431 8.77 33.76 10.91
C HIS A 431 8.85 32.75 9.75
N GLU A 432 10.02 32.65 9.10
CA GLU A 432 10.23 31.88 7.86
C GLU A 432 9.94 30.37 7.96
N GLU A 433 9.82 29.82 9.18
CA GLU A 433 9.70 28.37 9.41
C GLU A 433 8.26 27.88 9.58
N TYR A 434 7.41 28.64 10.28
CA TYR A 434 5.96 28.37 10.37
C TYR A 434 5.29 28.40 8.98
N GLN A 435 5.78 29.27 8.10
CA GLN A 435 5.38 29.32 6.69
C GLN A 435 5.76 28.05 5.91
N LYS A 436 6.88 27.39 6.24
CA LYS A 436 7.30 26.14 5.59
C LYS A 436 6.44 24.96 6.02
N GLU A 437 6.05 24.91 7.29
CA GLU A 437 5.11 23.90 7.81
C GLU A 437 3.73 24.06 7.16
N GLU A 438 3.19 25.28 7.14
CA GLU A 438 1.90 25.56 6.52
C GLU A 438 1.92 25.29 5.01
N ALA A 439 3.00 25.67 4.30
CA ALA A 439 3.17 25.38 2.88
C ALA A 439 3.26 23.88 2.59
N LEU A 440 4.00 23.11 3.38
CA LEU A 440 4.10 21.66 3.23
C LEU A 440 2.75 20.99 3.48
N VAL A 441 2.07 21.33 4.58
CA VAL A 441 0.75 20.79 4.92
C VAL A 441 -0.25 21.14 3.83
N ARG A 442 -0.28 22.38 3.36
CA ARG A 442 -1.14 22.81 2.26
C ARG A 442 -0.83 22.03 1.00
N TYR A 443 0.43 21.87 0.63
CA TYR A 443 0.85 21.10 -0.54
C TYR A 443 0.37 19.65 -0.47
N VAL A 444 0.67 18.94 0.63
CA VAL A 444 0.27 17.55 0.82
C VAL A 444 -1.25 17.40 0.83
N ARG A 445 -1.98 18.36 1.42
CA ARG A 445 -3.44 18.29 1.54
C ARG A 445 -4.19 18.67 0.27
N THR A 446 -3.68 19.62 -0.50
CA THR A 446 -4.46 20.30 -1.57
C THR A 446 -3.96 20.03 -2.98
N THR A 447 -2.71 19.57 -3.16
CA THR A 447 -2.19 19.21 -4.48
C THR A 447 -2.76 17.85 -4.92
N PRO A 448 -3.49 17.78 -6.04
CA PRO A 448 -4.06 16.53 -6.54
C PRO A 448 -2.98 15.45 -6.75
N GLY A 449 -3.28 14.21 -6.37
CA GLY A 449 -2.40 13.06 -6.56
C GLY A 449 -1.23 12.93 -5.56
N VAL A 450 -0.88 13.97 -4.79
CA VAL A 450 0.23 13.90 -3.83
C VAL A 450 -0.01 12.84 -2.76
N ARG A 451 -1.18 12.84 -2.11
CA ARG A 451 -1.51 11.81 -1.11
C ARG A 451 -1.48 10.40 -1.68
N ASP A 452 -1.95 10.21 -2.91
CA ASP A 452 -1.94 8.91 -3.57
C ASP A 452 -0.51 8.43 -3.84
N MET A 453 0.41 9.32 -4.19
CA MET A 453 1.84 8.98 -4.33
C MET A 453 2.46 8.61 -2.98
N LEU A 454 2.17 9.36 -1.92
CA LEU A 454 2.70 9.09 -0.58
C LEU A 454 2.27 7.72 -0.04
N ARG A 455 1.09 7.21 -0.44
CA ARG A 455 0.59 5.87 -0.06
C ARG A 455 1.53 4.73 -0.50
N GLY A 456 2.32 4.94 -1.56
CA GLY A 456 3.28 3.95 -2.06
C GLY A 456 4.63 3.95 -1.33
N PHE A 457 4.86 4.88 -0.40
CA PHE A 457 6.13 4.95 0.31
C PHE A 457 6.21 3.90 1.43
N VAL A 458 7.36 3.23 1.48
CA VAL A 458 7.76 2.29 2.52
C VAL A 458 8.90 2.93 3.28
N CYS A 459 8.63 3.39 4.50
CA CYS A 459 9.49 4.34 5.21
C CYS A 459 10.26 3.67 6.35
N GLU A 460 11.58 3.81 6.35
CA GLU A 460 12.45 3.43 7.46
C GLU A 460 12.57 4.59 8.46
N ALA A 461 11.84 4.51 9.56
CA ALA A 461 11.69 5.60 10.52
C ALA A 461 11.76 5.10 11.97
N PRO A 462 12.12 5.97 12.95
CA PRO A 462 11.97 5.66 14.37
C PRO A 462 10.49 5.72 14.79
N SER A 463 10.07 4.85 15.72
CA SER A 463 8.72 4.89 16.29
C SER A 463 8.56 6.07 17.28
N GLU A 464 7.43 6.78 17.23
CA GLU A 464 7.07 7.80 18.24
C GLU A 464 6.76 7.18 19.62
N TRP A 465 6.38 5.91 19.62
CA TRP A 465 5.98 5.18 20.83
C TRP A 465 7.17 4.70 21.66
N ASP A 466 8.40 4.89 21.14
CA ASP A 466 9.68 4.60 21.80
C ASP A 466 10.32 5.86 22.40
N GLY A 467 10.37 5.89 23.73
CA GLY A 467 10.94 7.00 24.49
C GLY A 467 12.46 7.05 24.56
N SER A 468 13.17 6.03 24.11
CA SER A 468 14.62 5.92 24.27
C SER A 468 15.41 7.04 23.59
N ASN A 469 14.87 7.63 22.53
CA ASN A 469 15.52 8.66 21.71
C ASN A 469 14.85 10.04 21.80
N ASN A 470 13.95 10.28 22.75
CA ASN A 470 13.18 11.54 22.80
C ASN A 470 14.08 12.78 22.83
N ASP A 471 15.12 12.79 23.67
CA ASP A 471 15.99 13.96 23.80
C ASP A 471 16.70 14.31 22.49
N ALA A 472 17.14 13.30 21.74
CA ALA A 472 17.75 13.50 20.42
C ALA A 472 16.71 13.92 19.37
N ARG A 473 15.55 13.24 19.32
CA ARG A 473 14.46 13.47 18.35
C ARG A 473 13.87 14.86 18.44
N TYR A 474 13.68 15.38 19.66
CA TYR A 474 13.02 16.65 19.91
C TYR A 474 14.00 17.78 20.28
N ALA A 475 15.32 17.53 20.31
CA ALA A 475 16.34 18.53 20.61
C ALA A 475 16.18 19.82 19.79
N LYS A 476 15.85 19.68 18.49
CA LYS A 476 15.73 20.80 17.56
C LYS A 476 14.60 21.76 17.91
N LEU A 477 13.54 21.31 18.58
CA LEU A 477 12.44 22.20 18.99
C LEU A 477 12.88 23.33 19.93
N LYS A 478 14.08 23.21 20.54
CA LYS A 478 14.66 24.23 21.42
C LYS A 478 15.60 25.19 20.70
N THR A 479 15.88 25.03 19.40
CA THR A 479 16.81 25.89 18.66
C THR A 479 16.15 27.19 18.18
N ALA A 480 16.93 28.25 17.94
CA ALA A 480 16.40 29.54 17.51
C ALA A 480 15.53 29.41 16.25
N GLY A 481 14.31 29.93 16.32
CA GLY A 481 13.30 29.83 15.24
C GLY A 481 12.27 28.72 15.43
N GLU A 482 12.51 27.77 16.34
CA GLU A 482 11.65 26.60 16.55
C GLU A 482 10.66 26.79 17.73
N PHE A 483 9.61 25.97 17.76
CA PHE A 483 8.41 26.17 18.59
C PHE A 483 8.66 26.35 20.10
N TYR A 484 9.66 25.66 20.68
CA TYR A 484 10.00 25.74 22.10
C TYR A 484 11.26 26.57 22.39
N TYR A 485 11.75 27.37 21.44
CA TYR A 485 12.88 28.27 21.68
C TYR A 485 12.59 29.25 22.83
N GLY A 486 13.45 29.25 23.86
CA GLY A 486 13.26 30.07 25.07
C GLY A 486 12.11 29.62 25.99
N ASN A 487 11.33 28.60 25.63
CA ASN A 487 10.19 28.10 26.41
C ASN A 487 10.47 26.71 27.03
N THR A 488 11.41 26.68 27.98
CA THR A 488 11.80 25.42 28.67
C THR A 488 10.62 24.78 29.39
N ALA A 489 9.75 25.57 30.02
CA ALA A 489 8.59 25.04 30.73
C ALA A 489 7.57 24.37 29.78
N GLY A 490 7.35 24.94 28.59
CA GLY A 490 6.53 24.34 27.55
C GLY A 490 7.13 23.04 27.02
N TYR A 491 8.44 23.02 26.76
CA TYR A 491 9.15 21.81 26.33
C TYR A 491 9.05 20.67 27.37
N THR A 492 9.23 20.99 28.66
CA THR A 492 9.10 19.99 29.73
C THR A 492 7.70 19.38 29.75
N LYS A 493 6.65 20.22 29.68
CA LYS A 493 5.26 19.73 29.61
C LYS A 493 5.01 18.86 28.38
N PHE A 494 5.51 19.27 27.21
CA PHE A 494 5.43 18.48 25.99
C PHE A 494 6.06 17.09 26.18
N MET A 495 7.27 17.02 26.75
CA MET A 495 7.96 15.76 27.01
C MET A 495 7.24 14.89 28.04
N GLU A 496 6.63 15.50 29.06
CA GLU A 496 5.79 14.80 30.04
C GLU A 496 4.54 14.21 29.37
N THR A 497 3.84 14.99 28.55
CA THR A 497 2.68 14.55 27.77
C THR A 497 3.04 13.42 26.82
N LEU A 498 4.12 13.56 26.04
CA LEU A 498 4.60 12.54 25.10
C LEU A 498 4.81 11.19 25.79
N LYS A 499 5.45 11.19 26.97
CA LYS A 499 5.71 9.97 27.74
C LYS A 499 4.44 9.23 28.18
N LEU A 500 3.29 9.92 28.27
CA LEU A 500 2.00 9.27 28.58
C LEU A 500 1.54 8.33 27.46
N PHE A 501 1.99 8.53 26.23
CA PHE A 501 1.64 7.72 25.07
C PHE A 501 2.67 6.64 24.74
N GLN A 502 3.89 6.72 25.30
CA GLN A 502 4.96 5.78 25.00
C GLN A 502 4.83 4.48 25.79
N PHE A 503 5.17 3.38 25.15
CA PHE A 503 4.99 2.02 25.68
C PHE A 503 6.02 1.00 25.16
N TRP A 504 7.02 1.45 24.39
CA TRP A 504 7.94 0.55 23.69
C TRP A 504 8.68 -0.42 24.59
N ASP A 505 8.96 -0.01 25.83
CA ASP A 505 9.59 -0.83 26.89
C ASP A 505 8.79 -2.11 27.23
N ARG A 506 7.50 -2.17 26.87
CA ARG A 506 6.63 -3.34 27.09
C ARG A 506 6.45 -4.24 25.87
N THR A 507 7.03 -3.87 24.73
CA THR A 507 6.84 -4.62 23.48
C THR A 507 7.73 -5.87 23.38
N GLY A 508 8.87 -5.88 24.07
CA GLY A 508 9.94 -6.86 23.84
C GLY A 508 10.72 -6.65 22.54
N LEU A 509 10.38 -5.63 21.75
CA LEU A 509 11.17 -5.19 20.59
C LEU A 509 12.37 -4.37 21.07
N ALA A 510 13.44 -4.36 20.26
CA ALA A 510 14.62 -3.58 20.58
C ALA A 510 14.32 -2.07 20.55
N ALA A 511 14.74 -1.36 21.59
CA ALA A 511 14.61 0.09 21.69
C ALA A 511 15.64 0.80 20.77
N GLY A 512 15.27 1.99 20.31
CA GLY A 512 16.09 2.88 19.51
C GLY A 512 16.26 2.46 18.05
N GLN A 513 15.62 1.36 17.62
CA GLN A 513 15.72 0.87 16.25
C GLN A 513 14.72 1.56 15.32
N LYS A 514 15.11 1.70 14.06
CA LYS A 514 14.19 2.07 12.98
C LYS A 514 13.40 0.84 12.54
N LEU A 515 12.19 1.11 12.06
CA LEU A 515 11.23 0.13 11.58
C LEU A 515 10.80 0.51 10.17
N TRP A 516 10.28 -0.46 9.42
CA TRP A 516 9.71 -0.22 8.09
C TRP A 516 8.21 -0.03 8.20
N PHE A 517 7.76 1.21 8.04
CA PHE A 517 6.36 1.60 8.04
C PHE A 517 5.78 1.58 6.63
N PHE A 518 4.49 1.27 6.55
CA PHE A 518 3.72 1.30 5.32
C PHE A 518 2.50 2.19 5.52
N HIS A 519 2.00 2.80 4.43
CA HIS A 519 0.66 3.36 4.49
C HIS A 519 -0.34 2.22 4.76
N PRO A 520 -1.03 2.21 5.91
CA PRO A 520 -1.67 1.00 6.41
C PRO A 520 -2.87 0.57 5.55
N LEU A 521 -3.67 1.51 5.03
CA LEU A 521 -4.77 1.16 4.11
C LEU A 521 -4.27 0.66 2.75
N HIS A 522 -3.11 1.14 2.30
CA HIS A 522 -2.54 0.73 1.02
C HIS A 522 -1.92 -0.67 1.15
N PHE A 523 -1.24 -0.93 2.27
CA PHE A 523 -0.78 -2.28 2.65
C PHE A 523 -1.95 -3.27 2.68
N ILE A 524 -3.04 -2.96 3.39
CA ILE A 524 -4.23 -3.81 3.44
C ILE A 524 -4.77 -4.05 2.03
N ARG A 525 -5.01 -3.00 1.25
CA ARG A 525 -5.53 -3.11 -0.12
C ARG A 525 -4.64 -3.97 -1.02
N HIS A 526 -3.32 -3.85 -0.90
CA HIS A 526 -2.38 -4.62 -1.70
C HIS A 526 -2.37 -6.11 -1.32
N PHE A 527 -2.21 -6.43 -0.03
CA PHE A 527 -2.18 -7.82 0.44
C PHE A 527 -3.53 -8.53 0.38
N ARG A 528 -4.65 -7.81 0.25
CA ARG A 528 -5.97 -8.40 -0.06
C ARG A 528 -6.04 -9.03 -1.45
N LYS A 529 -5.14 -8.64 -2.36
CA LYS A 529 -5.01 -9.26 -3.69
C LYS A 529 -4.17 -10.54 -3.67
N CYS A 530 -3.36 -10.72 -2.63
CA CYS A 530 -2.68 -11.97 -2.35
C CYS A 530 -3.73 -12.88 -1.70
N GLY A 531 -4.13 -13.99 -2.32
CA GLY A 531 -5.12 -14.91 -1.74
C GLY A 531 -6.05 -15.55 -2.74
#